data_AF-A0A662S6M0-F1
#
_entry.id   AF-A0A662S6M0-F1
#
_cell.length_a   1.000
_cell.length_b   1.000
_cell.length_c   1.000
_cell.angle_alpha   90.00
_cell.angle_beta   90.00
_cell.angle_gamma   90.00
#
_symmetry.space_group_name_H-M   'P 1'
#
loop_
_entity.id
_entity.type
_entity.pdbx_description
1 polymer ?
#
loop_
_entity_poly.entity_id
_entity_poly.type
_entity_poly.pdbx_seq_one_letter_code
_entity_poly.pdbx_strand_id
1 'polypeptide(L)'
;WLSNPPIDLSLGVPASPGASRAGASLVLWAAIALGLAVLAFSVATLLRPGVSLFGGLTDWLPGREERGGVVEEGTRGPGPRRRWEGARLQVIESYRLAVEYLRGQGVPMKPSWTPREHLEQVRRMGLPEASPLSDLERLFELARYSRRPVNPDQAELARRLSEAVRRVESDETQA
;
A
#
# COMPACT_ATOMS: atom_id res chain seq x y z
N TRP A 1 -60.03 -63.96 -46.61
CA TRP A 1 -59.46 -64.57 -45.39
C TRP A 1 -57.96 -64.68 -45.55
N LEU A 2 -57.25 -63.60 -45.22
CA LEU A 2 -55.79 -63.52 -45.15
C LEU A 2 -55.51 -62.90 -43.79
N SER A 3 -55.07 -63.75 -42.85
CA SER A 3 -54.76 -63.37 -41.48
C SER A 3 -53.38 -62.72 -41.45
N ASN A 4 -53.33 -61.40 -41.28
CA ASN A 4 -52.09 -60.70 -40.91
C ASN A 4 -51.88 -60.83 -39.40
N PRO A 5 -50.69 -61.22 -38.92
CA PRO A 5 -50.36 -61.13 -37.49
C PRO A 5 -50.13 -59.66 -37.08
N PRO A 6 -50.37 -59.29 -35.82
CA PRO A 6 -49.97 -57.99 -35.30
C PRO A 6 -48.44 -57.90 -35.22
N ILE A 7 -47.87 -56.91 -35.89
CA ILE A 7 -46.46 -56.55 -35.77
C ILE A 7 -46.29 -55.82 -34.44
N ASP A 8 -45.56 -56.44 -33.53
CA ASP A 8 -45.21 -55.86 -32.23
C ASP A 8 -44.06 -54.85 -32.43
N LEU A 9 -44.40 -53.57 -32.50
CA LEU A 9 -43.45 -52.46 -32.57
C LEU A 9 -42.97 -52.10 -31.16
N SER A 10 -42.28 -53.03 -30.48
CA SER A 10 -41.46 -52.67 -29.32
C SER A 10 -40.18 -52.01 -29.82
N LEU A 11 -40.29 -50.74 -30.22
CA LEU A 11 -39.14 -49.86 -30.42
C LEU A 11 -38.40 -49.78 -29.09
N GLY A 12 -37.29 -50.51 -29.00
CA GLY A 12 -36.35 -50.42 -27.91
C GLY A 12 -35.90 -48.97 -27.76
N VAL A 13 -36.45 -48.29 -26.75
CA VAL A 13 -35.90 -47.05 -26.23
C VAL A 13 -34.49 -47.39 -25.76
N PRO A 14 -33.42 -46.79 -26.33
CA PRO A 14 -32.12 -46.92 -25.71
C PRO A 14 -32.23 -46.28 -24.33
N ALA A 15 -32.12 -47.11 -23.30
CA ALA A 15 -31.97 -46.64 -21.94
C ALA A 15 -30.76 -45.69 -21.93
N SER A 16 -31.02 -44.40 -21.78
CA SER A 16 -29.98 -43.42 -21.49
C SER A 16 -29.14 -43.98 -20.35
N PRO A 17 -27.80 -44.09 -20.50
CA PRO A 17 -26.97 -44.49 -19.38
C PRO A 17 -27.24 -43.48 -18.28
N GLY A 18 -27.80 -43.98 -17.18
CA GLY A 18 -27.98 -43.23 -15.96
C GLY A 18 -26.61 -42.75 -15.54
N ALA A 19 -26.24 -41.55 -15.99
CA ALA A 19 -25.13 -40.79 -15.48
C ALA A 19 -25.45 -40.58 -14.00
N SER A 20 -24.88 -41.47 -13.20
CA SER A 20 -24.96 -41.50 -11.76
C SER A 20 -24.77 -40.08 -11.23
N ARG A 21 -25.87 -39.44 -10.82
CA ARG A 21 -25.90 -38.13 -10.14
C ARG A 21 -25.00 -38.09 -8.89
N ALA A 22 -24.54 -39.25 -8.42
CA ALA A 22 -23.55 -39.39 -7.36
C ALA A 22 -22.11 -39.00 -7.78
N GLY A 23 -21.76 -39.01 -9.08
CA GLY A 23 -20.42 -38.65 -9.56
C GLY A 23 -20.22 -37.13 -9.75
N ALA A 24 -21.28 -36.42 -10.14
CA ALA A 24 -21.22 -34.97 -10.36
C ALA A 24 -21.03 -34.18 -9.07
N SER A 25 -21.55 -34.67 -7.94
CA SER A 25 -21.35 -34.04 -6.63
C SER A 25 -19.91 -34.18 -6.15
N LEU A 26 -19.27 -35.34 -6.36
CA LEU A 26 -17.87 -35.56 -5.96
C LEU A 26 -16.90 -34.65 -6.73
N VAL A 27 -17.13 -34.44 -8.03
CA VAL A 27 -16.30 -33.53 -8.84
C VAL A 27 -16.46 -32.07 -8.39
N LEU A 28 -17.68 -31.66 -8.04
CA LEU A 28 -17.94 -30.31 -7.53
C LEU A 28 -17.27 -30.09 -6.16
N TRP A 29 -17.39 -31.05 -5.24
CA TRP A 29 -16.73 -30.99 -3.94
C TRP A 29 -15.20 -31.00 -4.07
N ALA A 30 -14.64 -31.77 -5.01
CA ALA A 30 -13.20 -31.78 -5.28
C ALA A 30 -12.71 -30.42 -5.81
N ALA A 31 -13.47 -29.76 -6.69
CA ALA A 31 -13.13 -28.43 -7.20
C ALA A 31 -13.19 -27.35 -6.10
N ILE A 32 -14.20 -27.40 -5.23
CA ILE A 32 -14.31 -26.50 -4.07
C ILE A 32 -13.16 -26.73 -3.09
N ALA A 33 -12.83 -27.99 -2.78
CA ALA A 33 -11.73 -28.33 -1.90
C ALA A 33 -10.37 -27.87 -2.47
N LEU A 34 -10.17 -28.01 -3.78
CA LEU A 34 -8.96 -27.50 -4.45
C LEU A 34 -8.89 -25.98 -4.40
N GLY A 35 -9.99 -25.28 -4.66
CA GLY A 35 -10.07 -23.82 -4.56
C GLY A 35 -9.78 -23.32 -3.14
N LEU A 36 -10.36 -23.98 -2.13
CA LEU A 36 -10.08 -23.68 -0.72
C LEU A 36 -8.64 -23.98 -0.34
N ALA A 37 -8.03 -25.05 -0.86
CA ALA A 37 -6.62 -25.37 -0.62
C ALA A 37 -5.69 -24.30 -1.22
N VAL A 38 -5.97 -23.81 -2.43
CA VAL A 38 -5.21 -22.72 -3.05
C VAL A 38 -5.40 -21.41 -2.30
N LEU A 39 -6.63 -21.11 -1.86
CA LEU A 39 -6.93 -19.93 -1.04
C LEU A 39 -6.20 -20.00 0.30
N ALA A 40 -6.30 -21.12 1.02
CA ALA A 40 -5.63 -21.34 2.29
C ALA A 40 -4.11 -21.31 2.14
N PHE A 41 -3.57 -21.86 1.05
CA PHE A 41 -2.14 -21.79 0.75
C PHE A 41 -1.70 -20.34 0.46
N SER A 42 -2.50 -19.57 -0.27
CA SER A 42 -2.25 -18.14 -0.54
C SER A 42 -2.31 -17.30 0.75
N VAL A 43 -3.32 -17.55 1.59
CA VAL A 43 -3.45 -16.89 2.90
C VAL A 43 -2.29 -17.29 3.83
N ALA A 44 -1.87 -18.56 3.82
CA ALA A 44 -0.74 -19.05 4.61
C ALA A 44 0.61 -18.53 4.11
N THR A 45 0.79 -18.31 2.80
CA THR A 45 1.99 -17.65 2.27
C THR A 45 2.00 -16.16 2.60
N LEU A 46 0.85 -15.49 2.70
CA LEU A 46 0.73 -14.13 3.23
C LEU A 46 0.96 -14.05 4.75
N LEU A 47 0.57 -15.08 5.51
CA LEU A 47 0.74 -15.16 6.97
C LEU A 47 2.09 -15.74 7.41
N ARG A 48 2.96 -16.12 6.45
CA ARG A 48 4.28 -16.68 6.77
C ARG A 48 5.15 -15.58 7.40
N PRO A 49 5.61 -15.75 8.65
CA PRO A 49 6.51 -14.80 9.28
C PRO A 49 7.85 -14.81 8.52
N GLY A 50 8.15 -13.73 7.80
CA GLY A 50 9.39 -13.57 7.04
C GLY A 50 9.22 -13.16 5.56
N VAL A 51 8.01 -13.20 4.99
CA VAL A 51 7.75 -12.56 3.69
C VAL A 51 7.29 -11.12 3.93
N SER A 52 8.27 -10.26 4.20
CA SER A 52 8.06 -8.85 4.51
C SER A 52 7.69 -8.05 3.26
N LEU A 53 6.42 -8.14 2.82
CA LEU A 53 5.85 -7.16 1.88
C LEU A 53 5.68 -5.78 2.54
N PHE A 54 5.81 -5.70 3.87
CA PHE A 54 5.74 -4.49 4.69
C PHE A 54 6.97 -4.36 5.61
N GLY A 55 8.18 -4.49 5.06
CA GLY A 55 9.46 -4.41 5.80
C GLY A 55 9.83 -3.01 6.34
N GLY A 56 8.88 -2.26 6.89
CA GLY A 56 9.15 -0.94 7.47
C GLY A 56 8.02 -0.31 8.28
N LEU A 57 6.87 -0.97 8.48
CA LEU A 57 5.73 -0.36 9.18
C LEU A 57 5.72 -0.63 10.70
N THR A 58 6.44 -1.65 11.18
CA THR A 58 6.37 -2.06 12.60
C THR A 58 7.42 -1.45 13.52
N ASP A 59 8.43 -0.77 12.99
CA ASP A 59 9.39 0.01 13.80
C ASP A 59 8.84 1.38 14.23
N TRP A 60 7.60 1.72 13.82
CA TRP A 60 7.04 3.07 13.94
C TRP A 60 5.87 3.20 14.92
N LEU A 61 5.59 2.21 15.77
CA LEU A 61 4.59 2.36 16.84
C LEU A 61 5.18 3.21 17.98
N PRO A 62 4.76 4.49 18.16
CA PRO A 62 5.20 5.31 19.28
C PRO A 62 4.23 5.02 20.43
N GLY A 63 4.53 3.99 21.21
CA GLY A 63 3.56 3.48 22.18
C GLY A 63 4.16 2.55 23.22
N ARG A 64 5.29 2.96 23.83
CA ARG A 64 5.66 2.44 25.15
C ARG A 64 6.38 3.54 25.93
N GLU A 65 5.60 4.30 26.67
CA GLU A 65 6.10 5.08 27.80
C GLU A 65 6.88 4.14 28.72
N GLU A 66 8.11 4.49 29.10
CA GLU A 66 8.60 4.34 30.48
C GLU A 66 9.66 5.41 30.79
N ARG A 67 9.26 6.33 31.68
CA ARG A 67 9.99 6.85 32.86
C ARG A 67 11.36 7.49 32.67
N GLY A 68 11.37 8.79 32.94
CA GLY A 68 12.17 9.38 34.02
C GLY A 68 13.65 8.99 34.08
N GLY A 69 14.48 9.74 33.39
CA GLY A 69 15.93 9.73 33.59
C GLY A 69 16.48 11.12 33.30
N VAL A 70 16.79 11.86 34.35
CA VAL A 70 17.74 12.98 34.28
C VAL A 70 19.05 12.36 33.79
N VAL A 71 19.44 12.63 32.55
CA VAL A 71 20.76 12.22 32.05
C VAL A 71 21.60 13.47 31.92
N GLU A 72 22.52 13.55 32.88
CA GLU A 72 23.66 14.43 32.94
C GLU A 72 24.34 14.64 31.58
N GLU A 73 24.74 15.89 31.42
CA GLU A 73 25.67 16.41 30.44
C GLU A 73 27.03 15.70 30.60
N GLY A 74 27.17 14.56 29.93
CA GLY A 74 28.34 13.69 30.02
C GLY A 74 28.89 13.33 28.64
N THR A 75 29.90 14.09 28.22
CA THR A 75 30.92 13.85 27.21
C THR A 75 30.89 12.46 26.53
N ARG A 76 30.20 12.34 25.37
CA ARG A 76 30.45 11.26 24.40
C ARG A 76 31.09 11.86 23.15
N GLY A 77 32.26 11.35 22.81
CA GLY A 77 33.04 11.77 21.63
C GLY A 77 32.26 11.67 20.32
N PRO A 78 32.79 12.26 19.23
CA PRO A 78 32.09 12.34 17.96
C PRO A 78 32.05 10.95 17.32
N GLY A 79 30.99 10.18 17.61
CA GLY A 79 30.58 9.10 16.73
C GLY A 79 30.33 9.64 15.32
N PRO A 80 30.37 8.80 14.28
CA PRO A 80 30.08 9.24 12.92
C PRO A 80 28.66 9.84 12.91
N ARG A 81 28.57 11.17 12.84
CA ARG A 81 27.32 11.93 12.80
C ARG A 81 26.39 11.24 11.81
N ARG A 82 25.22 10.75 12.26
CA ARG A 82 24.23 10.28 11.30
C ARG A 82 24.01 11.46 10.37
N ARG A 83 24.16 11.25 9.05
CA ARG A 83 24.29 12.31 8.03
C ARG A 83 23.15 13.36 8.07
N TRP A 84 22.06 13.06 8.76
CA TRP A 84 20.87 13.89 8.94
C TRP A 84 20.37 13.72 10.38
N GLU A 85 20.53 14.73 11.24
CA GLU A 85 20.00 14.78 12.60
C GLU A 85 19.15 16.04 12.79
N GLY A 86 18.20 16.02 13.73
CA GLY A 86 17.38 17.17 14.12
C GLY A 86 16.43 17.69 13.02
N ALA A 87 16.31 19.03 12.92
CA ALA A 87 15.38 19.73 12.01
C ALA A 87 15.48 19.27 10.55
N ARG A 88 16.67 18.90 10.09
CA ARG A 88 16.89 18.45 8.73
C ARG A 88 16.22 17.10 8.43
N LEU A 89 16.27 16.17 9.39
CA LEU A 89 15.59 14.88 9.24
C LEU A 89 14.08 15.07 9.21
N GLN A 90 13.54 15.98 10.04
CA GLN A 90 12.12 16.30 10.06
C GLN A 90 11.61 16.85 8.72
N VAL A 91 12.38 17.72 8.06
CA VAL A 91 12.03 18.20 6.71
C VAL A 91 12.00 17.06 5.69
N ILE A 92 13.04 16.21 5.69
CA ILE A 92 13.12 15.05 4.79
C ILE A 92 11.95 14.11 4.99
N GLU A 93 11.59 13.84 6.24
CA GLU A 93 10.49 12.94 6.57
C GLU A 93 9.12 13.54 6.24
N SER A 94 8.95 14.85 6.45
CA SER A 94 7.73 15.57 6.06
C SER A 94 7.48 15.49 4.55
N TYR A 95 8.52 15.64 3.73
CA TYR A 95 8.42 15.47 2.28
C TYR A 95 8.07 14.01 1.90
N ARG A 96 8.70 13.03 2.54
CA ARG A 96 8.36 11.61 2.30
C ARG A 96 6.91 11.29 2.60
N LEU A 97 6.39 11.75 3.73
CA LEU A 97 4.99 11.55 4.10
C LEU A 97 4.01 12.16 3.09
N ALA A 98 4.36 13.32 2.52
CA ALA A 98 3.56 13.96 1.48
C ALA A 98 3.57 13.15 0.18
N VAL A 99 4.75 12.68 -0.26
CA VAL A 99 4.88 11.83 -1.46
C VAL A 99 4.17 10.49 -1.28
N GLU A 100 4.23 9.92 -0.08
CA GLU A 100 3.54 8.67 0.26
C GLU A 100 2.02 8.82 0.19
N TYR A 101 1.48 9.94 0.70
CA TYR A 101 0.07 10.26 0.53
C TYR A 101 -0.32 10.39 -0.95
N LEU A 102 0.47 11.14 -1.74
CA LEU A 102 0.22 11.30 -3.17
C LEU A 102 0.30 9.98 -3.94
N ARG A 103 1.15 9.05 -3.49
CA ARG A 103 1.17 7.67 -3.99
C ARG A 103 -0.15 6.96 -3.73
N GLY A 104 -0.72 7.10 -2.54
CA GLY A 104 -2.06 6.60 -2.20
C GLY A 104 -3.16 7.18 -3.09
N GLN A 105 -3.01 8.45 -3.50
CA GLN A 105 -3.90 9.16 -4.42
C GLN A 105 -3.64 8.83 -5.92
N GLY A 106 -2.83 7.82 -6.22
CA GLY A 106 -2.56 7.39 -7.60
C GLY A 106 -1.48 8.20 -8.33
N VAL A 107 -0.70 9.02 -7.63
CA VAL A 107 0.42 9.81 -8.18
C VAL A 107 1.77 9.33 -7.61
N PRO A 108 2.22 8.10 -7.95
CA PRO A 108 3.47 7.57 -7.45
C PRO A 108 4.69 8.31 -8.00
N MET A 109 5.71 8.48 -7.17
CA MET A 109 7.02 8.96 -7.61
C MET A 109 7.81 7.82 -8.28
N LYS A 110 8.21 8.00 -9.54
CA LYS A 110 9.03 7.00 -10.25
C LYS A 110 10.48 7.04 -9.76
N PRO A 111 11.22 5.90 -9.77
CA PRO A 111 12.62 5.88 -9.31
C PRO A 111 13.57 6.80 -10.10
N SER A 112 13.28 7.04 -11.37
CA SER A 112 14.08 7.94 -12.22
C SER A 112 13.72 9.41 -12.05
N TRP A 113 12.66 9.75 -11.31
CA TRP A 113 12.20 11.11 -11.16
C TRP A 113 12.92 11.85 -10.05
N THR A 114 13.22 13.10 -10.34
CA THR A 114 13.61 14.11 -9.36
C THR A 114 12.38 14.64 -8.61
N PRO A 115 12.56 15.24 -7.41
CA PRO A 115 11.48 15.92 -6.69
C PRO A 115 10.73 16.94 -7.55
N ARG A 116 11.45 17.68 -8.40
CA ARG A 116 10.89 18.66 -9.33
C ARG A 116 10.02 18.02 -10.41
N GLU A 117 10.46 16.90 -10.99
CA GLU A 117 9.67 16.18 -12.00
C GLU A 117 8.40 15.59 -11.41
N HIS A 118 8.44 15.10 -10.16
CA HIS A 118 7.24 14.66 -9.45
C HIS A 118 6.27 15.81 -9.19
N LEU A 119 6.76 16.96 -8.71
CA LEU A 119 5.94 18.18 -8.54
C LEU A 119 5.30 18.63 -9.86
N GLU A 120 6.05 18.63 -10.95
CA GLU A 120 5.54 18.99 -12.27
C GLU A 120 4.44 18.04 -12.74
N GLN A 121 4.57 16.75 -12.46
CA GLN A 121 3.49 15.79 -12.70
C GLN A 121 2.22 16.12 -11.89
N VAL A 122 2.36 16.42 -10.59
CA VAL A 122 1.23 16.80 -9.72
C VAL A 122 0.54 18.07 -10.25
N ARG A 123 1.31 19.06 -10.71
CA ARG A 123 0.78 20.28 -11.36
C ARG A 123 0.00 19.99 -12.64
N ARG A 124 0.53 19.12 -13.51
CA ARG A 124 -0.15 18.73 -14.76
C ARG A 124 -1.48 18.01 -14.52
N MET A 125 -1.59 17.31 -13.40
CA MET A 125 -2.83 16.67 -12.98
C MET A 125 -3.85 17.66 -12.39
N GLY A 126 -3.49 18.93 -12.21
CA GLY A 126 -4.38 19.95 -11.67
C GLY A 126 -4.68 19.78 -10.18
N LEU A 127 -3.84 19.02 -9.46
CA LEU A 127 -4.06 18.70 -8.06
C LEU A 127 -3.77 19.91 -7.16
N PRO A 128 -4.68 20.26 -6.22
CA PRO A 128 -4.49 21.39 -5.31
C PRO A 128 -3.28 21.22 -4.39
N GLU A 129 -2.85 19.99 -4.12
CA GLU A 129 -1.63 19.64 -3.39
C GLU A 129 -0.36 20.19 -4.02
N ALA A 130 -0.38 20.56 -5.32
CA ALA A 130 0.76 21.11 -6.02
C ALA A 130 1.34 22.37 -5.36
N SER A 131 0.48 23.21 -4.76
CA SER A 131 0.90 24.45 -4.10
C SER A 131 1.73 24.16 -2.83
N PRO A 132 1.18 23.50 -1.79
CA PRO A 132 1.95 23.18 -0.58
C PRO A 132 3.12 22.22 -0.87
N LEU A 133 2.99 21.32 -1.85
CA LEU A 133 4.09 20.46 -2.28
C LEU A 133 5.27 21.25 -2.87
N SER A 134 5.00 22.35 -3.58
CA SER A 134 6.05 23.22 -4.14
C SER A 134 6.88 23.91 -3.07
N ASP A 135 6.28 24.30 -1.95
CA ASP A 135 7.02 24.88 -0.82
C ASP A 135 7.81 23.81 -0.07
N LEU A 136 7.20 22.64 0.10
CA LEU A 136 7.82 21.50 0.78
C LEU A 136 9.01 20.95 -0.01
N GLU A 137 8.92 20.91 -1.34
CA GLU A 137 10.00 20.50 -2.25
C GLU A 137 11.23 21.41 -2.10
N ARG A 138 11.04 22.73 -2.01
CA ARG A 138 12.15 23.67 -1.78
C ARG A 138 12.86 23.44 -0.46
N LEU A 139 12.09 23.19 0.61
CA LEU A 139 12.66 22.82 1.91
C LEU A 139 13.38 21.48 1.85
N PHE A 140 12.82 20.50 1.14
CA PHE A 140 13.47 19.21 0.91
C PHE A 140 14.79 19.36 0.17
N GLU A 141 14.86 20.15 -0.91
CA GLU A 141 16.11 20.39 -1.64
C GLU A 141 17.17 21.04 -0.75
N LEU A 142 16.77 22.04 0.05
CA LEU A 142 17.64 22.66 1.05
C LEU A 142 18.14 21.61 2.06
N ALA A 143 17.23 20.81 2.59
CA ALA A 143 17.53 19.80 3.58
C ALA A 143 18.34 18.62 3.01
N ARG A 144 18.25 18.30 1.72
CA ARG A 144 18.87 17.11 1.12
C ARG A 144 20.16 17.41 0.35
N TYR A 145 20.24 18.55 -0.32
CA TYR A 145 21.35 18.86 -1.24
C TYR A 145 22.19 20.05 -0.78
N SER A 146 21.69 20.90 0.11
CA SER A 146 22.44 22.05 0.62
C SER A 146 23.17 21.76 1.93
N ARG A 147 24.33 22.39 2.11
CA ARG A 147 25.09 22.43 3.37
C ARG A 147 24.58 23.50 4.35
N ARG A 148 23.67 24.37 3.91
CA ARG A 148 23.10 25.43 4.77
C ARG A 148 22.35 24.83 5.95
N PRO A 149 22.46 25.38 7.16
CA PRO A 149 21.71 24.88 8.31
C PRO A 149 20.21 24.98 8.07
N VAL A 150 19.48 23.99 8.56
CA VAL A 150 18.01 23.99 8.60
C VAL A 150 17.62 24.29 10.03
N ASN A 151 16.82 25.33 10.23
CA ASN A 151 16.38 25.73 11.56
C ASN A 151 15.07 25.00 11.97
N PRO A 152 14.72 24.98 13.27
CA PRO A 152 13.48 24.34 13.74
C PRO A 152 12.22 24.90 13.09
N ASP A 153 12.17 26.21 12.81
CA ASP A 153 10.99 26.84 12.19
C ASP A 153 10.74 26.32 10.77
N GLN A 154 11.79 26.06 9.99
CA GLN A 154 11.70 25.43 8.68
C GLN A 154 11.21 23.99 8.76
N ALA A 155 11.59 23.26 9.82
CA ALA A 155 11.11 21.90 10.04
C ALA A 155 9.62 21.88 10.42
N GLU A 156 9.20 22.81 11.28
CA GLU A 156 7.79 22.99 11.63
C GLU A 156 6.96 23.44 10.42
N LEU A 157 7.49 24.34 9.59
CA LEU A 157 6.86 24.72 8.32
C LEU A 157 6.73 23.51 7.38
N ALA A 158 7.77 22.69 7.23
CA ALA A 158 7.72 21.49 6.42
C ALA A 158 6.64 20.51 6.91
N ARG A 159 6.50 20.35 8.24
CA ARG A 159 5.44 19.53 8.84
C ARG A 159 4.06 20.06 8.46
N ARG A 160 3.82 21.37 8.60
CA ARG A 160 2.54 22.01 8.24
C ARG A 160 2.21 21.89 6.76
N LEU A 161 3.20 22.05 5.89
CA LEU A 161 3.02 21.88 4.43
C LEU A 161 2.71 20.41 4.08
N SER A 162 3.36 19.46 4.73
CA SER A 162 3.07 18.03 4.59
C SER A 162 1.65 17.69 5.07
N GLU A 163 1.19 18.31 6.17
CA GLU A 163 -0.20 18.21 6.60
C GLU A 163 -1.17 18.85 5.62
N ALA A 164 -0.84 20.00 5.05
CA ALA A 164 -1.68 20.67 4.05
C ALA A 164 -1.87 19.80 2.80
N VAL A 165 -0.78 19.18 2.28
CA VAL A 165 -0.87 18.19 1.19
C VAL A 165 -1.83 17.05 1.55
N ARG A 166 -1.85 16.60 2.81
CA ARG A 166 -2.67 15.45 3.25
C ARG A 166 -4.11 15.80 3.64
N ARG A 167 -4.45 17.09 3.77
CA ARG A 167 -5.76 17.55 4.26
C ARG A 167 -6.71 18.03 3.16
N VAL A 168 -6.25 18.19 1.92
CA VAL A 168 -7.06 18.84 0.88
C VAL A 168 -8.39 18.12 0.60
N GLU A 169 -8.50 16.84 0.91
CA GLU A 169 -9.73 16.05 0.76
C GLU A 169 -10.81 16.36 1.84
N SER A 170 -10.44 16.99 2.96
CA SER A 170 -11.34 17.21 4.10
C SER A 170 -12.35 18.34 3.89
N ASP A 171 -12.04 19.30 3.01
CA ASP A 171 -12.84 20.53 2.87
C ASP A 171 -13.90 20.42 1.74
N GLU A 172 -13.73 19.52 0.76
CA GLU A 172 -14.71 19.34 -0.33
C GLU A 172 -15.90 18.42 0.05
N THR A 173 -15.81 17.66 1.15
CA THR A 173 -16.91 16.75 1.56
C THR A 173 -17.91 17.43 2.52
N GLN A 174 -17.69 18.69 2.91
CA GLN A 174 -18.55 19.46 3.82
C GLN A 174 -19.26 20.67 3.19
N ALA A 175 -19.15 20.86 1.86
CA ALA A 175 -19.88 21.88 1.09
C ALA A 175 -21.02 21.24 0.27
#